data_AF-A0A418TUI9-F1
#
_entry.id   AF-A0A418TUI9-F1
#
_cell.length_a   1.000
_cell.length_b   1.000
_cell.length_c   1.000
_cell.angle_alpha   90.00
_cell.angle_beta   90.00
_cell.angle_gamma   90.00
#
_symmetry.space_group_name_H-M   'P 1'
#
loop_
_entity.id
_entity.type
_entity.pdbx_description
1 polymer ?
#
loop_
_entity_poly.entity_id
_entity_poly.type
_entity_poly.pdbx_seq_one_letter_code
_entity_poly.pdbx_strand_id
1 'polypeptide(L)'
;DIKSILGTMLQENGVTEWSPLFSEPHPSREFCVQYGETDYDFLCRMAAEEGIFFYEEHAYKSTDQSLVLCDTVRHLPESFEIPW
;
A
#
# COMPACT_ATOMS: atom_id res chain seq x y z
N ASP A 1 8.85 -1.74 11.66
CA ASP A 1 7.44 -1.35 11.42
C ASP A 1 7.05 -1.68 9.97
N ILE A 2 5.76 -1.93 9.71
CA ILE A 2 5.25 -2.31 8.38
C ILE A 2 5.57 -1.25 7.31
N LYS A 3 5.47 0.04 7.67
CA LYS A 3 5.73 1.15 6.76
C LYS A 3 7.17 1.12 6.24
N SER A 4 8.15 0.85 7.10
CA SER A 4 9.54 0.70 6.71
C SER A 4 9.75 -0.50 5.79
N ILE A 5 9.15 -1.66 6.10
CA ILE A 5 9.27 -2.87 5.27
C ILE A 5 8.72 -2.62 3.86
N LEU A 6 7.50 -2.09 3.77
CA LEU A 6 6.88 -1.77 2.47
C LEU A 6 7.63 -0.67 1.75
N GLY A 7 8.09 0.37 2.45
CA GLY A 7 8.85 1.47 1.86
C GLY A 7 10.18 1.03 1.26
N THR A 8 10.94 0.17 1.96
CA THR A 8 12.19 -0.40 1.42
C THR A 8 11.92 -1.23 0.18
N MET A 9 10.94 -2.14 0.23
CA MET A 9 10.63 -3.01 -0.91
C MET A 9 10.13 -2.22 -2.14
N LEU A 10 9.28 -1.21 -1.94
CA LEU A 10 8.81 -0.33 -3.01
C LEU A 10 9.97 0.49 -3.62
N GLN A 11 10.87 1.00 -2.79
CA GLN A 11 12.04 1.74 -3.25
C GLN A 11 12.99 0.86 -4.08
N GLU A 12 13.25 -0.37 -3.63
CA GLU A 12 14.10 -1.33 -4.35
C GLU A 12 13.52 -1.71 -5.72
N ASN A 13 12.18 -1.71 -5.84
CA ASN A 13 11.44 -1.96 -7.08
C ASN A 13 11.23 -0.71 -7.95
N GLY A 14 11.72 0.46 -7.53
CA GLY A 14 11.60 1.72 -8.29
C GLY A 14 10.23 2.39 -8.21
N VAL A 15 9.37 2.01 -7.26
CA VAL A 15 8.10 2.68 -6.99
C VAL A 15 8.35 3.87 -6.08
N THR A 16 8.33 5.08 -6.65
CA THR A 16 8.64 6.32 -5.93
C THR A 16 7.40 7.00 -5.34
N GLU A 17 6.29 6.96 -6.07
CA GLU A 17 5.05 7.65 -5.69
C GLU A 17 4.12 6.70 -4.95
N TRP A 18 4.14 6.80 -3.62
CA TRP A 18 3.23 6.03 -2.76
C TRP A 18 2.90 6.76 -1.46
N SER A 19 1.72 6.48 -0.91
CA SER A 19 1.18 7.12 0.29
C SER A 19 0.72 6.08 1.32
N PRO A 20 1.40 5.97 2.50
CA PRO A 20 0.94 5.15 3.62
C PRO A 20 -0.06 5.91 4.49
N LEU A 21 -1.34 5.58 4.35
CA LEU A 21 -2.46 6.13 5.11
C LEU A 21 -2.94 5.12 6.17
N PHE A 22 -2.10 4.90 7.17
CA PHE A 22 -2.38 3.99 8.29
C PHE A 22 -2.96 4.78 9.47
N SER A 23 -4.13 4.38 9.94
CA SER A 23 -4.87 5.02 11.04
C SER A 23 -4.71 4.27 12.36
N GLU A 24 -4.49 2.97 12.28
CA GLU A 24 -4.26 2.10 13.43
C GLU A 24 -2.75 1.90 13.67
N PRO A 25 -2.34 1.65 14.92
CA PRO A 25 -0.94 1.35 15.23
C PRO A 25 -0.57 -0.05 14.72
N HIS A 26 0.39 -0.10 13.80
CA HIS A 26 0.99 -1.35 13.32
C HIS A 26 2.30 -1.63 14.07
N PRO A 27 2.30 -2.51 15.08
CA PRO A 27 3.49 -2.75 15.90
C PRO A 27 4.64 -3.32 15.06
N SER A 28 5.86 -2.95 15.42
CA SER A 28 7.05 -3.52 14.78
C SER A 28 7.13 -5.02 15.05
N ARG A 29 7.42 -5.77 14.00
CA ARG A 29 7.69 -7.21 14.07
C ARG A 29 9.12 -7.43 14.55
N GLU A 30 9.31 -8.45 15.39
CA GLU A 30 10.65 -8.86 15.81
C GLU A 30 11.46 -9.47 14.66
N PHE A 31 10.77 -10.16 13.74
CA PHE A 31 11.39 -10.80 12.58
C PHE A 31 10.41 -10.86 11.41
N CYS A 32 10.92 -10.63 10.19
CA CYS A 32 10.18 -10.75 8.95
C CYS A 32 11.15 -11.21 7.86
N VAL A 33 10.76 -12.22 7.09
CA VAL A 33 11.55 -12.75 5.97
C VAL A 33 10.69 -12.86 4.73
N GLN A 34 11.35 -12.69 3.59
CA GLN A 34 10.85 -13.00 2.27
C GLN A 34 11.56 -14.27 1.79
N TYR A 35 10.83 -15.36 1.58
CA TYR A 35 11.43 -16.64 1.21
C TYR A 35 10.63 -17.35 0.12
N GLY A 36 11.22 -17.46 -1.07
CA GLY A 36 10.62 -18.19 -2.19
C GLY A 36 9.34 -17.56 -2.75
N GLU A 37 9.12 -16.27 -2.50
CA GLU A 37 7.95 -15.49 -2.94
C GLU A 37 8.40 -14.24 -3.71
N THR A 38 7.55 -13.76 -4.63
CA THR A 38 7.82 -12.51 -5.36
C THR A 38 7.65 -11.30 -4.46
N ASP A 39 8.22 -10.15 -4.84
CA ASP A 39 8.04 -8.90 -4.08
C ASP A 39 6.57 -8.50 -3.97
N TYR A 40 5.78 -8.78 -5.00
CA TYR A 40 4.34 -8.56 -5.00
C TYR A 40 3.60 -9.51 -4.03
N ASP A 41 3.95 -10.80 -4.03
CA ASP A 41 3.36 -11.76 -3.09
C ASP A 41 3.70 -11.39 -1.63
N PHE A 42 4.95 -10.97 -1.41
CA PHE A 42 5.40 -10.47 -0.12
C PHE A 42 4.59 -9.23 0.32
N LEU A 43 4.40 -8.25 -0.58
CA LEU A 43 3.56 -7.08 -0.32
C LEU A 43 2.14 -7.51 0.05
N CYS A 44 1.54 -8.40 -0.73
CA CYS A 44 0.16 -8.83 -0.53
C CYS A 44 -0.01 -9.54 0.81
N ARG A 45 0.93 -10.43 1.15
CA ARG A 45 0.94 -11.14 2.43
C ARG A 45 1.07 -10.16 3.59
N MET A 46 2.05 -9.25 3.53
CA MET A 46 2.29 -8.26 4.57
C MET A 46 1.11 -7.30 4.74
N ALA A 47 0.49 -6.87 3.66
CA ALA A 47 -0.69 -6.03 3.68
C ALA A 47 -1.90 -6.78 4.28
N ALA A 48 -2.14 -8.02 3.87
CA ALA A 48 -3.23 -8.84 4.38
C ALA A 48 -3.12 -9.14 5.89
N GLU A 49 -1.91 -9.43 6.38
CA GLU A 49 -1.66 -9.67 7.81
C GLU A 49 -1.97 -8.45 8.69
N GLU A 50 -1.82 -7.24 8.14
CA GLU A 50 -2.06 -5.97 8.83
C GLU A 50 -3.46 -5.37 8.51
N GLY A 51 -4.27 -6.04 7.68
CA GLY A 51 -5.57 -5.52 7.23
C GLY A 51 -5.47 -4.31 6.30
N ILE A 52 -4.33 -4.13 5.64
CA ILE A 52 -4.06 -3.05 4.69
C ILE A 52 -4.55 -3.48 3.31
N PHE A 53 -5.27 -2.58 2.64
CA PHE A 53 -5.60 -2.68 1.23
C PHE A 53 -4.97 -1.51 0.48
N PHE A 54 -4.89 -1.62 -0.85
CA PHE A 54 -4.26 -0.60 -1.66
C PHE A 54 -5.03 -0.35 -2.96
N TYR A 55 -4.87 0.86 -3.48
CA TYR A 55 -5.47 1.31 -4.73
C TYR A 55 -4.57 2.35 -5.39
N GLU A 56 -4.80 2.61 -6.67
CA GLU A 56 -4.07 3.63 -7.42
C GLU A 56 -4.90 4.91 -7.52
N GLU A 57 -4.28 6.04 -7.21
CA GLU A 57 -4.83 7.36 -7.51
C GLU A 57 -4.16 7.90 -8.76
N HIS A 58 -5.00 8.30 -9.72
CA HIS A 58 -4.58 8.92 -10.97
C HIS A 58 -5.01 10.37 -10.97
N ALA A 59 -4.09 11.27 -11.29
CA ALA A 59 -4.41 12.68 -11.39
C ALA A 59 -5.33 12.96 -12.60
N TYR A 60 -6.39 13.74 -12.42
CA TYR A 60 -7.38 13.99 -13.48
C TYR A 60 -6.80 14.72 -14.71
N LYS A 61 -5.72 15.49 -14.53
CA LYS A 61 -5.15 16.37 -15.56
C LYS A 61 -3.71 16.05 -15.94
N SER A 62 -3.06 15.11 -15.26
CA SER A 62 -1.67 14.73 -15.50
C SER A 62 -1.55 13.21 -15.58
N THR A 63 -0.37 12.73 -15.96
CA THR A 63 -0.03 11.30 -15.98
C THR A 63 0.49 10.82 -14.63
N ASP A 64 0.28 11.61 -13.56
CA ASP A 64 0.77 11.29 -12.23
C ASP A 64 -0.11 10.18 -11.64
N GLN A 65 0.56 9.14 -11.15
CA GLN A 65 -0.05 7.98 -10.52
C GLN A 65 0.65 7.74 -9.19
N SER A 66 -0.14 7.49 -8.14
CA SER A 66 0.37 7.19 -6.80
C SER A 66 -0.29 5.94 -6.25
N LEU A 67 0.50 5.07 -5.63
CA LEU A 67 0.00 3.90 -4.92
C LEU A 67 -0.41 4.29 -3.49
N VAL A 68 -1.68 4.16 -3.15
CA VAL A 68 -2.19 4.44 -1.81
C VAL A 68 -2.37 3.13 -1.05
N LEU A 69 -1.75 3.02 0.13
CA LEU A 69 -1.94 1.90 1.06
C LEU A 69 -2.69 2.41 2.28
N CYS A 70 -3.79 1.76 2.64
CA CYS A 70 -4.65 2.19 3.74
C CYS A 70 -5.28 1.01 4.49
N ASP A 71 -5.56 1.22 5.77
CA ASP A 71 -6.15 0.24 6.69
C ASP A 71 -7.63 0.52 6.99
N THR A 72 -8.13 1.68 6.56
CA THR A 72 -9.46 2.17 6.88
C THR A 72 -10.13 2.78 5.66
N VAL A 73 -11.44 2.58 5.57
CA VAL A 73 -12.29 3.13 4.51
C VAL A 73 -12.37 4.67 4.52
N ARG A 74 -11.84 5.32 5.55
CA ARG A 74 -11.84 6.79 5.69
C ARG A 74 -11.00 7.48 4.64
N HIS A 75 -9.99 6.78 4.13
CA HIS A 75 -9.08 7.30 3.10
C HIS A 75 -9.55 6.98 1.68
N LEU A 76 -10.63 6.22 1.53
CA LEU A 76 -11.19 5.96 0.21
C LEU A 76 -11.73 7.26 -0.40
N PRO A 77 -11.54 7.46 -1.71
CA PRO A 77 -12.16 8.57 -2.41
C PRO A 77 -13.69 8.48 -2.33
N GLU A 78 -14.37 9.62 -2.45
CA GLU A 78 -15.83 9.66 -2.49
C GLU A 78 -16.34 8.70 -3.57
N SER A 79 -17.41 7.96 -3.22
CA SER A 79 -18.06 7.05 -4.15
C SER A 79 -18.47 7.82 -5.40
N PHE A 80 -18.00 7.38 -6.57
CA PHE A 80 -18.47 7.90 -7.84
C PHE A 80 -19.60 7.00 -8.36
N GLU A 81 -20.59 7.61 -9.00
CA GLU A 81 -21.59 6.85 -9.74
C GLU A 81 -20.93 6.22 -10.96
N ILE A 82 -21.03 4.90 -11.05
CA ILE A 82 -20.52 4.18 -12.22
C ILE A 82 -21.58 4.33 -13.33
N PRO A 83 -21.20 4.71 -14.57
CA PRO A 83 -22.14 5.12 -15.61
C PRO A 83 -22.83 3.92 -16.29
N TRP A 84 -23.58 3.12 -15.51
CA TRP A 84 -24.53 2.12 -16.03
C TRP A 84 -25.92 2.27 -15.42
#